data_AF-A0A821HE15-F1
#
_entry.id   AF-A0A821HE15-F1
#
_cell.length_a   1.000
_cell.length_b   1.000
_cell.length_c   1.000
_cell.angle_alpha   90.00
_cell.angle_beta   90.00
_cell.angle_gamma   90.00
#
_symmetry.space_group_name_H-M   'P 1'
#
loop_
_entity.id
_entity.type
_entity.pdbx_description
1 polymer ?
#
loop_
_entity_poly.entity_id
_entity_poly.type
_entity_poly.pdbx_seq_one_letter_code
_entity_poly.pdbx_strand_id
1 'polypeptide(L)'
;LNPKALSVIELYGTLDPLTQKYYLYVGEWTDGVVSMLYRMINRPAIRNERRYIVFDGDVDALWIENMEFMDDNKLLTLANGERIRLQDYCSLLFEVGDLKYASPATVSRCGMIYVDPENLGPYPIWKRWLSRNLTDRSN
;
A
#
# COMPACT_ATOMS: atom_id res chain seq x y z
N LEU A 1 -5.60 0.86 -1.07
CA LEU A 1 -5.06 1.22 -2.40
C LEU A 1 -4.93 -0.06 -3.18
N ASN A 2 -5.49 -0.16 -4.38
CA ASN A 2 -5.24 -1.31 -5.25
C ASN A 2 -4.07 -0.98 -6.20
N PRO A 3 -2.88 -1.57 -6.00
CA PRO A 3 -1.71 -1.26 -6.80
C PRO A 3 -1.86 -1.73 -8.27
N LYS A 4 -2.67 -2.75 -8.55
CA LYS A 4 -2.93 -3.23 -9.92
C LYS A 4 -3.86 -2.32 -10.73
N ALA A 5 -4.60 -1.44 -10.06
CA ALA A 5 -5.51 -0.51 -10.73
C ALA A 5 -4.78 0.71 -11.33
N LEU A 6 -3.48 0.87 -11.04
CA LEU A 6 -2.66 1.99 -11.46
C LEU A 6 -1.44 1.50 -12.23
N SER A 7 -0.94 2.32 -13.15
CA SER A 7 0.37 2.08 -13.74
C SER A 7 1.48 2.30 -12.71
N VAL A 8 2.65 1.69 -12.91
CA VAL A 8 3.82 1.87 -12.02
C VAL A 8 4.23 3.35 -11.93
N ILE A 9 4.08 4.08 -13.03
CA ILE A 9 4.34 5.52 -13.15
C ILE A 9 3.39 6.32 -12.25
N GLU A 10 2.09 6.03 -12.28
CA GLU A 10 1.11 6.69 -11.41
C GLU A 10 1.27 6.28 -9.95
N LEU A 11 1.76 5.07 -9.70
CA LEU A 11 1.94 4.53 -8.35
C LEU A 11 3.12 5.21 -7.63
N TYR A 12 4.27 5.34 -8.27
CA TYR A 12 5.51 5.86 -7.66
C TYR A 12 5.88 7.27 -8.07
N GLY A 13 5.37 7.76 -9.19
CA GLY A 13 5.75 9.04 -9.78
C GLY A 13 6.74 8.88 -10.92
N THR A 14 6.92 9.96 -11.68
CA THR A 14 7.81 9.98 -12.84
C THR A 14 8.45 11.35 -13.04
N LEU A 15 9.60 11.33 -13.70
CA LEU A 15 10.21 12.53 -14.27
C LEU A 15 9.61 12.73 -15.64
N ASP A 16 8.99 13.88 -15.90
CA ASP A 16 8.43 14.18 -17.22
C ASP A 16 9.53 14.12 -18.31
N PRO A 17 9.41 13.21 -19.30
CA PRO A 17 10.41 13.10 -20.36
C PRO A 17 10.37 14.27 -21.36
N LEU A 18 9.25 15.00 -21.45
CA LEU A 18 9.06 16.04 -22.47
C LEU A 18 9.82 17.33 -22.14
N THR A 19 9.86 17.71 -20.86
CA THR A 19 10.70 18.82 -20.38
C THR A 19 12.19 18.55 -20.59
N GLN A 20 12.63 17.29 -20.48
CA GLN A 20 14.02 16.90 -20.69
C GLN A 20 14.51 17.04 -22.15
N LYS A 21 13.59 17.05 -23.14
CA LYS A 21 13.93 17.11 -24.57
C LYS A 21 13.88 18.52 -25.19
N TYR A 22 13.12 19.44 -24.61
CA TYR A 22 12.86 20.75 -25.22
C TYR A 22 13.42 21.95 -24.45
N TYR A 23 13.67 21.82 -23.15
CA TYR A 23 14.19 22.92 -22.35
C TYR A 23 15.44 22.49 -21.58
N LEU A 24 16.40 23.39 -21.43
CA LEU A 24 17.64 23.21 -20.68
C LEU A 24 17.41 23.09 -19.15
N TYR A 25 16.20 22.71 -18.73
CA TYR A 25 15.75 22.62 -17.35
C TYR A 25 15.46 21.16 -17.01
N VAL A 26 15.90 20.76 -15.82
CA VAL A 26 15.66 19.44 -15.24
C VAL A 26 14.15 19.23 -15.18
N GLY A 27 13.64 18.13 -15.77
CA GLY A 27 12.20 17.88 -15.82
C GLY A 27 11.57 17.87 -14.43
N GLU A 28 10.38 18.46 -14.31
CA GLU A 28 9.68 18.56 -13.03
C GLU A 28 9.24 17.16 -12.57
N TRP A 29 9.51 16.84 -11.30
CA TRP A 29 9.08 15.58 -10.69
C TRP A 29 7.57 15.60 -10.45
N THR A 30 6.89 14.57 -10.93
CA THR A 30 5.47 14.34 -10.62
C THR A 30 5.34 13.22 -9.59
N ASP A 31 4.81 13.55 -8.41
CA ASP A 31 4.57 12.59 -7.34
C ASP A 31 3.49 11.56 -7.73
N GLY A 32 3.73 10.30 -7.38
CA GLY A 32 2.75 9.21 -7.51
C GLY A 32 1.86 9.06 -6.28
N VAL A 33 0.90 8.14 -6.37
CA VAL A 33 -0.05 7.88 -5.28
C VAL A 33 0.66 7.40 -4.01
N VAL A 34 1.67 6.53 -4.12
CA VAL A 34 2.41 6.01 -2.96
C VAL A 34 3.26 7.09 -2.31
N SER A 35 3.98 7.91 -3.07
CA SER A 35 4.77 9.00 -2.50
C SER A 35 3.89 10.02 -1.79
N MET A 36 2.74 10.37 -2.38
CA MET A 36 1.73 11.21 -1.75
C MET A 36 1.20 10.61 -0.44
N LEU A 37 0.84 9.32 -0.42
CA LEU A 37 0.34 8.65 0.78
C LEU A 37 1.38 8.62 1.90
N TYR A 38 2.65 8.38 1.57
CA TYR A 38 3.76 8.45 2.53
C TYR A 38 3.87 9.84 3.17
N ARG A 39 3.78 10.90 2.37
CA ARG A 39 3.79 12.28 2.90
C ARG A 39 2.57 12.57 3.77
N MET A 40 1.39 12.11 3.35
CA MET A 40 0.14 12.32 4.09
C MET A 40 0.17 11.63 5.44
N ILE A 41 0.58 10.37 5.48
CA ILE A 41 0.56 9.56 6.70
C ILE A 41 1.62 10.01 7.71
N ASN A 42 2.76 10.53 7.23
CA ASN A 42 3.86 11.05 8.04
C ASN A 42 3.59 12.43 8.67
N ARG A 43 2.47 13.09 8.36
CA ARG A 43 2.13 14.38 8.98
C ARG A 43 2.05 14.22 10.50
N PRO A 44 2.53 15.20 11.29
CA PRO A 44 2.51 15.11 12.75
C PRO A 44 1.14 14.69 13.28
N ALA A 45 1.11 13.62 14.07
CA ALA A 45 -0.10 13.16 14.72
C ALA A 45 -0.42 14.06 15.91
N ILE A 46 -1.66 14.56 15.99
CA ILE A 46 -2.13 15.42 17.09
C ILE A 46 -2.43 14.57 18.34
N ARG A 47 -2.63 13.26 18.17
CA ARG A 47 -2.96 12.28 19.21
C ARG A 47 -2.09 11.03 19.04
N ASN A 48 -2.06 10.19 20.08
CA ASN A 48 -1.38 8.89 20.03
C ASN A 48 -2.17 7.89 19.18
N GLU A 49 -2.16 8.07 17.87
CA GLU A 49 -2.85 7.22 16.89
C GLU A 49 -1.84 6.41 16.06
N ARG A 50 -2.23 5.19 15.67
CA ARG A 50 -1.51 4.42 14.65
C ARG A 50 -2.19 4.60 13.30
N ARG A 51 -1.38 4.80 12.26
CA ARG A 51 -1.87 4.98 10.90
C ARG A 51 -1.37 3.84 10.01
N TYR A 52 -2.24 3.39 9.10
CA TYR A 52 -1.94 2.27 8.21
C TYR A 52 -2.17 2.67 6.77
N ILE A 53 -1.21 2.34 5.90
CA ILE A 53 -1.46 2.29 4.45
C ILE A 53 -1.81 0.85 4.11
N VAL A 54 -3.02 0.64 3.59
CA VAL A 54 -3.49 -0.69 3.18
C VAL A 54 -3.37 -0.82 1.67
N PHE A 55 -2.58 -1.78 1.23
CA PHE A 55 -2.52 -2.23 -0.14
C PHE A 55 -3.43 -3.45 -0.28
N ASP A 56 -4.48 -3.31 -1.08
CA ASP A 56 -5.53 -4.30 -1.29
C ASP A 56 -5.50 -4.73 -2.75
N GLY A 57 -4.90 -5.88 -3.00
CA GLY A 57 -4.74 -6.43 -4.33
C GLY A 57 -3.58 -7.41 -4.43
N ASP A 58 -3.69 -8.33 -5.37
CA ASP A 58 -2.68 -9.36 -5.60
C ASP A 58 -1.29 -8.77 -5.87
N VAL A 59 -0.28 -9.49 -5.38
CA VAL A 59 1.11 -9.19 -5.65
C VAL A 59 1.46 -9.46 -7.11
N ASP A 60 2.13 -8.50 -7.74
CA ASP A 60 2.78 -8.62 -9.03
C ASP A 60 4.28 -8.34 -8.86
N ALA A 61 5.11 -9.07 -9.60
CA ALA A 61 6.56 -8.91 -9.58
C ALA A 61 6.97 -7.46 -9.89
N LEU A 62 6.27 -6.79 -10.81
CA LEU A 62 6.63 -5.45 -11.28
C LEU A 62 6.54 -4.36 -10.20
N TRP A 63 5.48 -4.38 -9.37
CA TRP A 63 5.36 -3.38 -8.31
C TRP A 63 6.09 -3.82 -7.05
N ILE A 64 6.13 -5.12 -6.72
CA ILE A 64 6.76 -5.58 -5.49
C ILE A 64 8.30 -5.57 -5.53
N GLU A 65 8.91 -5.72 -6.70
CA GLU A 65 10.37 -5.57 -6.84
C GLU A 65 10.83 -4.13 -6.58
N ASN A 66 10.00 -3.14 -6.92
CA ASN A 66 10.25 -1.73 -6.64
C ASN A 66 9.94 -1.33 -5.19
N MET A 67 9.47 -2.28 -4.34
CA MET A 67 9.19 -2.05 -2.92
C MET A 67 10.37 -2.36 -2.01
N GLU A 68 11.47 -1.63 -2.19
CA GLU A 68 12.61 -1.69 -1.26
C GLU A 68 12.24 -1.25 0.18
N PHE A 69 11.09 -0.58 0.36
CA PHE A 69 10.60 -0.12 1.66
C PHE A 69 10.06 -1.21 2.59
N MET A 70 9.93 -2.46 2.12
CA MET A 70 9.56 -3.59 2.98
C MET A 70 10.68 -3.99 3.95
N ASP A 71 11.88 -3.43 3.78
CA ASP A 71 13.00 -3.63 4.70
C ASP A 71 12.83 -2.83 6.01
N ASP A 72 13.60 -3.17 7.05
CA ASP A 72 13.52 -2.58 8.40
C ASP A 72 13.64 -1.05 8.42
N ASN A 73 14.20 -0.48 7.36
CA ASN A 73 14.41 0.94 7.19
C ASN A 73 13.12 1.75 6.97
N LYS A 74 12.00 1.09 6.58
CA LYS A 74 10.72 1.74 6.24
C LYS A 74 10.89 2.97 5.33
N LEU A 75 11.82 2.85 4.37
CA LEU A 75 12.31 3.96 3.55
C LEU A 75 11.84 3.80 2.11
N LEU A 76 11.03 4.75 1.64
CA LEU A 76 10.66 4.84 0.23
C LEU A 76 11.74 5.64 -0.52
N THR A 77 12.38 5.01 -1.49
CA THR A 77 13.32 5.67 -2.40
C THR A 77 12.62 5.91 -3.74
N LEU A 78 12.48 7.17 -4.13
CA LEU A 78 11.88 7.58 -5.39
C LEU A 78 12.96 7.70 -6.49
N ALA A 79 12.54 7.59 -7.75
CA ALA A 79 13.45 7.65 -8.90
C ALA A 79 14.17 9.01 -9.05
N ASN A 80 13.62 10.10 -8.48
CA ASN A 80 14.30 11.39 -8.37
C ASN A 80 15.40 11.42 -7.29
N GLY A 81 15.62 10.32 -6.57
CA GLY A 81 16.59 10.21 -5.48
C GLY A 81 16.06 10.67 -4.11
N GLU A 82 14.80 11.13 -4.02
CA GLU A 82 14.19 11.48 -2.75
C GLU A 82 13.96 10.23 -1.89
N ARG A 83 14.19 10.37 -0.59
CA ARG A 83 14.08 9.28 0.38
C ARG A 83 13.11 9.68 1.49
N ILE A 84 11.96 9.02 1.55
CA ILE A 84 10.89 9.32 2.51
C ILE A 84 10.79 8.17 3.52
N ARG A 85 11.20 8.41 4.76
CA ARG A 85 11.11 7.42 5.85
C ARG A 85 9.75 7.50 6.53
N LEU A 86 9.10 6.35 6.76
CA LEU A 86 7.87 6.31 7.57
C LEU A 86 8.18 6.54 9.04
N GLN A 87 7.29 7.28 9.70
CA GLN A 87 7.33 7.47 11.15
C GLN A 87 6.94 6.17 11.89
N ASP A 88 7.36 6.03 13.15
CA ASP A 88 7.15 4.80 13.92
C ASP A 88 5.68 4.45 14.19
N TYR A 89 4.81 5.47 14.22
CA TYR A 89 3.36 5.31 14.37
C TYR A 89 2.67 4.94 13.05
N CYS A 90 3.39 4.88 11.93
CA CYS A 90 2.90 4.46 10.63
C CYS A 90 3.27 3.00 10.36
N SER A 91 2.39 2.27 9.67
CA SER A 91 2.63 0.88 9.29
C SER A 91 2.01 0.60 7.93
N LEU A 92 2.51 -0.45 7.27
CA LEU A 92 2.02 -0.89 5.97
C LEU A 92 1.32 -2.23 6.17
N LEU A 93 0.18 -2.40 5.50
CA LEU A 93 -0.59 -3.64 5.51
C LEU A 93 -0.85 -4.07 4.07
N PHE A 94 -0.66 -5.35 3.80
CA PHE A 94 -0.89 -5.97 2.50
C PHE A 94 -1.99 -7.01 2.65
N GLU A 95 -3.09 -6.79 1.96
CA GLU A 95 -4.15 -7.76 1.77
C GLU A 95 -3.99 -8.36 0.38
N VAL A 96 -3.61 -9.64 0.35
CA VAL A 96 -3.21 -10.36 -0.86
C VAL A 96 -3.91 -11.71 -0.88
N GLY A 97 -4.45 -12.11 -2.03
CA GLY A 97 -5.10 -13.42 -2.17
C GLY A 97 -4.09 -14.55 -2.25
N ASP A 98 -2.97 -14.32 -2.93
CA ASP A 98 -1.92 -15.33 -3.17
C ASP A 98 -0.56 -14.65 -3.41
N LEU A 99 0.52 -15.38 -3.13
CA LEU A 99 1.91 -14.94 -3.22
C LEU A 99 2.70 -15.68 -4.30
N LYS A 100 2.03 -16.40 -5.22
CA LYS A 100 2.68 -17.17 -6.31
C LYS A 100 3.75 -16.42 -7.10
N TYR A 101 3.61 -15.10 -7.25
CA TYR A 101 4.54 -14.27 -8.04
C TYR A 101 5.54 -13.49 -7.17
N ALA A 102 5.48 -13.64 -5.85
CA ALA A 102 6.40 -12.97 -4.94
C ALA A 102 7.63 -13.86 -4.68
N SER A 103 8.82 -13.27 -4.71
CA SER A 103 10.02 -14.03 -4.34
C SER A 103 10.04 -14.29 -2.82
N PRO A 104 10.55 -15.44 -2.35
CA PRO A 104 10.72 -15.71 -0.92
C PRO A 104 11.53 -14.64 -0.18
N ALA A 105 12.52 -14.04 -0.86
CA ALA A 105 13.35 -12.96 -0.31
C ALA A 105 12.60 -11.63 -0.11
N THR A 106 11.55 -11.39 -0.90
CA THR A 106 10.70 -10.20 -0.78
C THR A 106 9.75 -10.36 0.41
N VAL A 107 9.09 -11.52 0.51
CA VAL A 107 8.10 -11.77 1.56
C VAL A 107 8.71 -12.06 2.92
N SER A 108 9.99 -12.49 2.98
CA SER A 108 10.70 -12.70 4.25
C SER A 108 10.95 -11.42 5.04
N ARG A 109 10.82 -10.24 4.41
CA ARG A 109 11.04 -8.93 5.04
C ARG A 109 9.81 -8.42 5.80
N CYS A 110 8.66 -9.09 5.68
CA CYS A 110 7.44 -8.70 6.37
C CYS A 110 6.88 -9.83 7.24
N GLY A 111 6.15 -9.45 8.30
CA GLY A 111 5.35 -10.38 9.07
C GLY A 111 4.17 -10.90 8.24
N MET A 112 4.02 -12.23 8.18
CA MET A 112 2.96 -12.89 7.40
C MET A 112 1.92 -13.51 8.33
N ILE A 113 0.64 -13.29 8.03
CA ILE A 113 -0.47 -13.94 8.72
C ILE A 113 -1.30 -14.68 7.67
N TYR A 114 -1.41 -15.99 7.83
CA TYR A 114 -2.29 -16.81 7.00
C TYR A 114 -3.67 -16.92 7.64
N VAL A 115 -4.72 -16.57 6.89
CA VAL A 115 -6.11 -16.72 7.31
C VAL A 115 -6.73 -17.85 6.52
N ASP A 116 -6.99 -18.97 7.18
CA ASP A 116 -7.69 -20.10 6.58
C ASP A 116 -9.17 -19.74 6.36
N PRO A 117 -9.71 -19.83 5.13
CA PRO A 117 -11.13 -19.61 4.87
C PRO A 117 -12.04 -20.58 5.63
N GLU A 118 -11.57 -21.78 5.99
CA GLU A 118 -12.35 -22.73 6.80
C GLU A 118 -12.54 -22.25 8.25
N ASN A 119 -11.62 -21.44 8.78
CA ASN A 119 -11.75 -20.88 10.13
C ASN A 119 -12.94 -19.91 10.25
N LEU A 120 -13.27 -19.21 9.16
CA LEU A 120 -14.40 -18.29 9.10
C LEU A 120 -15.60 -19.00 8.46
N GLY A 121 -16.19 -19.97 9.16
CA GLY A 121 -17.38 -20.67 8.68
C GLY A 121 -18.55 -19.74 8.32
N PRO A 122 -19.60 -20.24 7.66
CA PRO A 122 -20.73 -19.42 7.20
C PRO A 122 -21.57 -18.84 8.35
N TYR A 123 -21.50 -19.45 9.53
CA TYR A 123 -22.30 -19.09 10.70
C TYR A 123 -22.14 -17.63 11.17
N PRO A 124 -20.93 -17.09 11.43
CA PRO A 124 -20.74 -15.69 11.79
C PRO A 124 -21.27 -14.70 10.74
N ILE A 125 -21.10 -15.02 9.45
CA ILE A 125 -21.59 -14.18 8.34
C ILE A 125 -23.13 -14.17 8.34
N TRP A 126 -23.75 -15.35 8.41
CA TRP A 126 -25.21 -15.49 8.47
C TRP A 126 -25.80 -14.80 9.70
N LYS A 127 -25.19 -14.99 10.88
CA LYS A 127 -25.62 -14.34 12.13
C LYS A 127 -25.58 -12.82 12.02
N ARG A 128 -24.51 -12.24 11.43
CA ARG A 128 -24.38 -10.79 11.22
C ARG A 128 -25.41 -10.25 10.23
N TRP A 129 -25.68 -10.98 9.15
CA TRP A 129 -26.72 -10.64 8.19
C TRP A 129 -28.11 -10.63 8.84
N LEU A 130 -28.42 -11.67 9.62
CA LEU A 130 -29.70 -11.79 10.33
C LEU A 130 -29.89 -10.65 11.34
N SER A 131 -28.86 -10.35 12.16
CA SER A 131 -28.93 -9.27 13.14
C SER A 131 -29.15 -7.91 12.48
N ARG A 132 -28.60 -7.66 11.29
CA ARG A 132 -28.80 -6.40 10.56
C ARG A 132 -30.24 -6.25 10.10
N ASN A 133 -30.79 -7.30 9.47
CA ASN A 133 -32.14 -7.25 8.88
C ASN A 133 -33.27 -7.32 9.90
N LEU A 134 -33.03 -7.89 11.09
CA LEU A 134 -34.00 -7.87 12.19
C LEU A 134 -34.07 -6.50 12.85
N THR A 135 -32.92 -5.82 13.01
CA THR A 135 -32.86 -4.46 13.58
C THR A 135 -33.50 -3.42 12.65
N ASP A 136 -33.34 -3.55 11.33
CA ASP A 136 -33.94 -2.67 10.31
C ASP A 136 -35.47 -2.84 10.17
N ARG A 137 -36.04 -3.96 10.65
CA ARG A 137 -37.50 -4.22 10.63
C ARG A 137 -38.21 -3.83 11.91
N SER A 138 -37.46 -3.49 12.95
CA SER A 138 -37.98 -3.04 14.25
C SER A 138 -37.99 -1.52 14.44
N ASN A 139 -37.58 -0.76 13.42
CA ASN A 139 -37.77 0.68 13.26
C ASN A 139 -38.71 0.93 12.07
#